data_AF-A0A0A1U932-F1
#
_entry.id   AF-A0A0A1U932-F1
#
_cell.length_a   1.000
_cell.length_b   1.000
_cell.length_c   1.000
_cell.angle_alpha   90.00
_cell.angle_beta   90.00
_cell.angle_gamma   90.00
#
_symmetry.space_group_name_H-M   'P 1'
#
loop_
_entity.id
_entity.type
_entity.pdbx_description
1 polymer ?
#
loop_
_entity_poly.entity_id
_entity_poly.type
_entity_poly.pdbx_seq_one_letter_code
_entity_poly.pdbx_strand_id
1 'polypeptide(L)'
;MSQQRVAASPITTSSYDSLSERKTTKRSKDKSKKYLNQKNDLKSFESIQQGVLLALLNTFCDFSLELPTKLSTVTLNNPRLVSLVIGDEEINVKRLSERMYADSFICEMQRGVKEETCVRTYEKKKRIFINNFLVDVALELGFVFDSKYSRKSRQTLQLERVQRIFKDGQLVMDRDDIIKRGKAINKYLFSLVSNNNSVTIARNNGTLQKLLLSDVCLTPFGINLTK
;
A
#
# COMPACT_ATOMS: atom_id res chain seq x y z
N MET A 1 -10.58 -69.05 28.57
CA MET A 1 -9.16 -68.89 28.94
C MET A 1 -8.38 -68.52 27.67
N SER A 2 -7.62 -67.41 27.75
CA SER A 2 -6.36 -67.13 27.01
C SER A 2 -6.44 -66.94 25.48
N GLN A 3 -6.23 -65.75 24.91
CA GLN A 3 -4.92 -65.10 24.58
C GLN A 3 -4.07 -65.94 23.60
N GLN A 4 -3.32 -65.44 22.60
CA GLN A 4 -3.09 -64.14 21.95
C GLN A 4 -2.10 -64.39 20.78
N ARG A 5 -2.04 -63.43 19.83
CA ARG A 5 -0.85 -62.93 19.09
C ARG A 5 -0.32 -63.59 17.81
N VAL A 6 0.23 -62.66 17.03
CA VAL A 6 0.61 -62.57 15.62
C VAL A 6 2.13 -62.75 15.47
N ALA A 7 2.61 -63.22 14.32
CA ALA A 7 3.96 -62.93 13.84
C ALA A 7 3.98 -62.78 12.31
N ALA A 8 4.62 -61.71 11.84
CA ALA A 8 4.77 -61.32 10.44
C ALA A 8 6.08 -61.88 9.85
N SER A 9 6.09 -62.13 8.54
CA SER A 9 7.26 -62.55 7.76
C SER A 9 7.85 -61.38 6.93
N PRO A 10 9.15 -61.42 6.58
CA PRO A 10 9.88 -60.29 6.03
C PRO A 10 9.76 -60.19 4.50
N ILE A 11 9.77 -58.97 3.96
CA ILE A 11 9.89 -58.71 2.52
C ILE A 11 11.30 -58.20 2.22
N THR A 12 11.98 -58.97 1.39
CA THR A 12 13.31 -58.77 0.85
C THR A 12 13.32 -57.65 -0.20
N THR A 13 14.41 -56.90 -0.20
CA THR A 13 14.81 -55.86 -1.15
C THR A 13 14.99 -56.38 -2.58
N SER A 14 14.59 -55.58 -3.59
CA SER A 14 15.26 -55.59 -4.89
C SER A 14 15.47 -54.18 -5.42
N SER A 15 16.67 -54.01 -5.95
CA SER A 15 17.37 -52.80 -6.40
C SER A 15 17.07 -52.46 -7.87
N TYR A 16 17.52 -51.27 -8.25
CA TYR A 16 17.64 -50.68 -9.59
C TYR A 16 16.38 -49.98 -10.13
N ASP A 17 16.36 -48.65 -10.02
CA ASP A 17 16.70 -47.87 -11.22
C ASP A 17 17.19 -46.45 -10.89
N SER A 18 18.15 -46.01 -11.67
CA SER A 18 18.94 -44.80 -11.50
C SER A 18 18.36 -43.61 -12.29
N LEU A 19 18.59 -42.40 -11.75
CA LEU A 19 18.72 -41.13 -12.48
C LEU A 19 17.51 -40.63 -13.29
N SER A 20 16.66 -39.81 -12.66
CA SER A 20 16.27 -38.50 -13.23
C SER A 20 15.59 -37.60 -12.19
N GLU A 21 15.80 -36.28 -12.36
CA GLU A 21 15.08 -35.17 -11.70
C GLU A 21 15.48 -34.87 -10.23
N ARG A 22 15.94 -33.67 -9.86
CA ARG A 22 15.19 -32.42 -9.93
C ARG A 22 16.11 -31.19 -9.92
N LYS A 23 16.42 -30.64 -11.10
CA LYS A 23 16.88 -29.26 -11.30
C LYS A 23 15.74 -28.22 -11.14
N THR A 24 14.68 -28.51 -10.37
CA THR A 24 13.43 -27.71 -10.29
C THR A 24 13.29 -26.84 -9.03
N THR A 25 14.29 -26.78 -8.14
CA THR A 25 14.09 -26.18 -6.80
C THR A 25 14.62 -24.75 -6.61
N LYS A 26 15.62 -24.29 -7.38
CA LYS A 26 16.20 -22.93 -7.21
C LYS A 26 15.45 -21.87 -8.01
N ARG A 27 15.18 -22.16 -9.29
CA ARG A 27 14.48 -21.25 -10.23
C ARG A 27 13.01 -20.98 -9.84
N SER A 28 12.35 -21.92 -9.16
CA SER A 28 10.98 -21.77 -8.64
C SER A 28 10.93 -20.90 -7.38
N LYS A 29 11.89 -21.06 -6.46
CA LYS A 29 12.05 -20.22 -5.27
C LYS A 29 12.41 -18.77 -5.63
N ASP A 30 13.30 -18.55 -6.60
CA ASP A 30 13.67 -17.20 -7.05
C ASP A 30 12.49 -16.47 -7.70
N LYS A 31 11.69 -17.18 -8.52
CA LYS A 31 10.45 -16.62 -9.07
C LYS A 31 9.47 -16.23 -7.95
N SER A 32 9.25 -17.12 -6.98
CA SER A 32 8.37 -16.85 -5.82
C SER A 32 8.81 -15.63 -5.02
N LYS A 33 10.13 -15.50 -4.74
CA LYS A 33 10.71 -14.33 -4.06
C LYS A 33 10.51 -13.04 -4.85
N LYS A 34 10.72 -13.07 -6.16
CA LYS A 34 10.49 -11.91 -7.06
C LYS A 34 9.03 -11.45 -7.02
N TYR A 35 8.07 -12.39 -7.09
CA TYR A 35 6.65 -12.07 -6.99
C TYR A 35 6.27 -11.47 -5.63
N LEU A 36 6.83 -11.99 -4.54
CA LEU A 36 6.59 -11.48 -3.20
C LEU A 36 7.11 -10.04 -3.05
N ASN A 37 8.33 -9.77 -3.53
CA ASN A 37 8.91 -8.42 -3.51
C ASN A 37 8.05 -7.44 -4.32
N GLN A 38 7.66 -7.81 -5.55
CA GLN A 38 6.79 -6.97 -6.36
C GLN A 38 5.46 -6.66 -5.66
N LYS A 39 4.85 -7.64 -4.99
CA LYS A 39 3.62 -7.44 -4.21
C LYS A 39 3.83 -6.48 -3.05
N ASN A 40 4.97 -6.53 -2.38
CA ASN A 40 5.31 -5.64 -1.27
C ASN A 40 5.61 -4.22 -1.78
N ASP A 41 6.24 -4.09 -2.93
CA ASP A 41 6.49 -2.80 -3.59
C ASP A 41 5.17 -2.12 -3.98
N LEU A 42 4.22 -2.88 -4.54
CA LEU A 42 2.89 -2.36 -4.89
C LEU A 42 2.11 -1.88 -3.67
N LYS A 43 2.16 -2.62 -2.56
CA LYS A 43 1.54 -2.18 -1.30
C LYS A 43 2.22 -0.96 -0.71
N SER A 44 3.55 -0.90 -0.79
CA SER A 44 4.30 0.25 -0.32
C SER A 44 4.02 1.47 -1.19
N PHE A 45 3.77 1.28 -2.49
CA PHE A 45 3.38 2.35 -3.40
C PHE A 45 2.05 3.00 -3.02
N GLU A 46 1.06 2.25 -2.51
CA GLU A 46 -0.18 2.83 -1.98
C GLU A 46 0.10 3.81 -0.84
N SER A 47 0.97 3.44 0.11
CA SER A 47 1.37 4.31 1.22
C SER A 47 2.16 5.54 0.76
N ILE A 48 3.02 5.37 -0.26
CA ILE A 48 3.80 6.44 -0.88
C ILE A 48 2.88 7.44 -1.57
N GLN A 49 1.97 6.96 -2.42
CA GLN A 49 1.03 7.79 -3.17
C GLN A 49 0.12 8.59 -2.23
N GLN A 50 -0.45 7.94 -1.20
CA GLN A 50 -1.25 8.63 -0.20
C GLN A 50 -0.45 9.74 0.50
N GLY A 51 0.83 9.50 0.83
CA GLY A 51 1.71 10.51 1.40
C GLY A 51 1.87 11.74 0.49
N VAL A 52 2.15 11.53 -0.79
CA VAL A 52 2.27 12.63 -1.77
C VAL A 52 0.97 13.40 -1.90
N LEU A 53 -0.17 12.71 -2.06
CA LEU A 53 -1.47 13.36 -2.19
C LEU A 53 -1.82 14.19 -0.95
N LEU A 54 -1.60 13.67 0.25
CA LEU A 54 -1.83 14.42 1.49
C LEU A 54 -0.94 15.67 1.57
N ALA A 55 0.32 15.59 1.16
CA ALA A 55 1.21 16.73 1.15
C ALA A 55 0.81 17.79 0.11
N LEU A 56 0.33 17.37 -1.07
CA LEU A 56 -0.25 18.29 -2.07
C LEU A 56 -1.51 18.98 -1.55
N LEU A 57 -2.42 18.22 -0.93
CA LEU A 57 -3.67 18.76 -0.39
C LEU A 57 -3.44 19.68 0.82
N ASN A 58 -2.34 19.49 1.56
CA ASN A 58 -2.04 20.29 2.74
C ASN A 58 -1.83 21.78 2.46
N THR A 59 -1.60 22.22 1.22
CA THR A 59 -1.62 23.65 0.90
C THR A 59 -3.03 24.25 0.97
N PHE A 60 -4.07 23.41 0.90
CA PHE A 60 -5.47 23.81 0.84
C PHE A 60 -6.24 23.44 2.11
N CYS A 61 -5.84 22.37 2.82
CA CYS A 61 -6.64 21.78 3.89
C CYS A 61 -5.81 21.38 5.12
N ASP A 62 -6.48 21.31 6.27
CA ASP A 62 -5.99 20.54 7.42
C ASP A 62 -6.36 19.06 7.22
N PHE A 63 -5.63 18.15 7.87
CA PHE A 63 -6.03 16.76 7.90
C PHE A 63 -5.60 16.05 9.18
N SER A 64 -6.39 15.06 9.58
CA SER A 64 -6.11 14.27 10.78
C SER A 64 -5.75 12.84 10.43
N LEU A 65 -4.73 12.32 11.11
CA LEU A 65 -4.23 10.96 10.96
C LEU A 65 -4.32 10.20 12.29
N GLU A 66 -4.50 8.88 12.21
CA GLU A 66 -4.39 7.96 13.34
C GLU A 66 -3.41 6.81 13.05
N LEU A 67 -2.85 6.25 14.11
CA LEU A 67 -2.00 5.08 14.05
C LEU A 67 -2.81 3.86 13.58
N PRO A 68 -2.37 3.12 12.56
CA PRO A 68 -3.05 1.90 12.16
C PRO A 68 -2.99 0.84 13.25
N THR A 69 -4.10 0.12 13.45
CA THR A 69 -4.22 -0.96 14.46
C THR A 69 -3.25 -2.11 14.24
N LYS A 70 -2.79 -2.34 13.00
CA LYS A 70 -1.85 -3.40 12.64
C LYS A 70 -0.68 -2.82 11.86
N LEU A 71 0.53 -3.09 12.33
CA LEU A 71 1.78 -2.69 11.70
C LEU A 71 2.37 -3.82 10.86
N SER A 72 2.86 -3.48 9.68
CA SER A 72 3.63 -4.35 8.80
C SER A 72 5.11 -4.28 9.17
N THR A 73 5.76 -5.43 9.15
CA THR A 73 7.23 -5.56 9.25
C THR A 73 7.91 -5.61 7.87
N VAL A 74 7.12 -5.66 6.79
CA VAL A 74 7.61 -5.94 5.42
C VAL A 74 7.33 -4.81 4.43
N THR A 75 6.25 -4.06 4.64
CA THR A 75 5.81 -2.96 3.76
C THR A 75 5.78 -1.65 4.53
N LEU A 76 5.79 -0.52 3.83
CA LEU A 76 5.61 0.78 4.47
C LEU A 76 4.29 0.83 5.24
N ASN A 77 4.39 1.21 6.52
CA ASN A 77 3.23 1.48 7.34
C ASN A 77 2.57 2.78 6.89
N ASN A 78 1.24 2.78 6.84
CA ASN A 78 0.48 3.91 6.36
C ASN A 78 -0.38 4.46 7.50
N PRO A 79 -0.18 5.71 7.92
CA PRO A 79 -1.14 6.39 8.78
C PRO A 79 -2.53 6.34 8.18
N ARG A 80 -3.54 6.14 9.02
CA ARG A 80 -4.93 6.13 8.56
C ARG A 80 -5.42 7.57 8.51
N LEU A 81 -5.90 7.99 7.34
CA LEU A 81 -6.59 9.26 7.19
C LEU A 81 -7.94 9.21 7.90
N VAL A 82 -8.18 10.16 8.79
CA VAL A 82 -9.43 10.30 9.56
C VAL A 82 -10.34 11.32 8.91
N SER A 83 -9.86 12.56 8.77
CA SER A 83 -10.63 13.65 8.19
C SER A 83 -9.77 14.64 7.40
N LEU A 84 -10.43 15.40 6.52
CA LEU A 84 -9.92 16.60 5.84
C LEU A 84 -10.79 17.78 6.27
N VAL A 85 -10.19 18.94 6.50
CA VAL A 85 -10.91 20.20 6.75
C VAL A 85 -10.54 21.21 5.67
N ILE A 86 -11.50 21.55 4.82
CA ILE A 86 -11.34 22.46 3.68
C ILE A 86 -12.23 23.68 3.91
N GLY A 87 -11.64 24.83 4.20
CA GLY A 87 -12.41 26.00 4.64
C GLY A 87 -13.14 25.69 5.95
N ASP A 88 -14.47 25.84 5.93
CA ASP A 88 -15.34 25.55 7.08
C ASP A 88 -15.96 24.14 7.04
N GLU A 89 -15.63 23.34 6.03
CA GLU A 89 -16.18 21.99 5.85
C GLU A 89 -15.22 20.91 6.37
N GLU A 90 -15.73 20.02 7.21
CA GLU A 90 -15.03 18.80 7.61
C GLU A 90 -15.58 17.56 6.91
N ILE A 91 -14.70 16.83 6.24
CA ILE A 91 -15.01 15.54 5.63
C ILE A 91 -14.38 14.45 6.49
N ASN A 92 -15.21 13.68 7.20
CA ASN A 92 -14.76 12.47 7.90
C ASN A 92 -14.55 11.31 6.91
N VAL A 93 -13.37 11.29 6.29
CA VAL A 93 -12.97 10.34 5.24
C VAL A 93 -13.01 8.89 5.75
N LYS A 94 -12.62 8.64 7.00
CA LYS A 94 -12.68 7.30 7.61
C LYS A 94 -14.11 6.77 7.61
N ARG A 95 -15.04 7.53 8.19
CA ARG A 95 -16.47 7.16 8.27
C ARG A 95 -17.10 7.04 6.90
N LEU A 96 -16.72 7.92 5.96
CA LEU A 96 -17.19 7.85 4.57
C LEU A 96 -16.80 6.52 3.92
N SER A 97 -15.52 6.13 4.01
CA SER A 97 -15.03 4.87 3.44
C SER A 97 -15.68 3.63 4.06
N GLU A 98 -16.00 3.69 5.36
CA GLU A 98 -16.66 2.60 6.07
C GLU A 98 -18.10 2.41 5.61
N ARG A 99 -18.87 3.51 5.54
CA ARG A 99 -20.26 3.51 5.07
C ARG A 99 -20.38 2.99 3.65
N MET A 100 -19.43 3.34 2.78
CA MET A 100 -19.45 2.90 1.37
C MET A 100 -19.37 1.39 1.17
N TYR A 101 -18.80 0.65 2.13
CA TYR A 101 -18.57 -0.79 1.97
C TYR A 101 -19.15 -1.65 3.09
N ALA A 102 -19.85 -1.07 4.07
CA ALA A 102 -20.48 -1.79 5.17
C ALA A 102 -21.46 -2.85 4.66
N ASP A 103 -22.39 -2.47 3.78
CA ASP A 103 -23.40 -3.40 3.24
C ASP A 103 -22.76 -4.52 2.43
N SER A 104 -21.76 -4.19 1.61
CA SER A 104 -21.02 -5.21 0.84
C SER A 104 -20.28 -6.18 1.76
N PHE A 105 -19.76 -5.73 2.90
CA PHE A 105 -19.10 -6.60 3.87
C PHE A 105 -20.10 -7.56 4.52
N ILE A 106 -21.25 -7.04 4.97
CA ILE A 106 -22.32 -7.83 5.58
C ILE A 106 -22.87 -8.87 4.59
N CYS A 107 -23.15 -8.47 3.34
CA CYS A 107 -23.63 -9.37 2.29
C CYS A 107 -22.66 -10.53 2.02
N GLU A 108 -21.35 -10.27 1.95
CA GLU A 108 -20.36 -11.32 1.70
C GLU A 108 -20.24 -12.30 2.87
N MET A 109 -20.32 -11.81 4.12
CA MET A 109 -20.38 -12.67 5.29
C MET A 109 -21.62 -13.57 5.29
N GLN A 110 -22.80 -13.00 4.97
CA GLN A 110 -24.06 -13.75 4.89
C GLN A 110 -24.04 -14.81 3.77
N ARG A 111 -23.29 -14.56 2.69
CA ARG A 111 -23.05 -15.53 1.61
C ARG A 111 -22.08 -16.65 1.97
N GLY A 112 -21.61 -16.71 3.22
CA GLY A 112 -20.71 -17.75 3.71
C GLY A 112 -19.24 -17.54 3.36
N VAL A 113 -18.84 -16.33 2.92
CA VAL A 113 -17.41 -16.01 2.78
C VAL A 113 -16.78 -15.94 4.17
N LYS A 114 -15.63 -16.59 4.33
CA LYS A 114 -14.89 -16.59 5.61
C LYS A 114 -14.66 -15.16 6.11
N GLU A 115 -14.96 -14.92 7.39
CA GLU A 115 -14.86 -13.61 8.02
C GLU A 115 -13.50 -12.94 7.78
N GLU A 116 -12.40 -13.67 7.95
CA GLU A 116 -11.04 -13.15 7.69
C GLU A 116 -10.88 -12.62 6.25
N THR A 117 -11.49 -13.29 5.28
CA THR A 117 -11.48 -12.87 3.87
C THR A 117 -12.35 -11.62 3.67
N CYS A 118 -13.51 -11.55 4.32
CA CYS A 118 -14.37 -10.37 4.32
C CYS A 118 -13.64 -9.17 4.91
N VAL A 119 -13.04 -9.30 6.09
CA VAL A 119 -12.32 -8.22 6.79
C VAL A 119 -11.14 -7.73 5.95
N ARG A 120 -10.34 -8.65 5.42
CA ARG A 120 -9.21 -8.31 4.54
C ARG A 120 -9.65 -7.55 3.29
N THR A 121 -10.78 -7.95 2.70
CA THR A 121 -11.31 -7.33 1.47
C THR A 121 -11.91 -5.96 1.78
N TYR A 122 -12.67 -5.83 2.86
CA TYR A 122 -13.23 -4.58 3.35
C TYR A 122 -12.14 -3.54 3.64
N GLU A 123 -11.11 -3.91 4.41
CA GLU A 123 -9.96 -3.04 4.67
C GLU A 123 -9.21 -2.65 3.39
N LYS A 124 -9.12 -3.55 2.41
CA LYS A 124 -8.51 -3.24 1.11
C LYS A 124 -9.38 -2.26 0.30
N LYS A 125 -10.70 -2.43 0.28
CA LYS A 125 -11.63 -1.51 -0.39
C LYS A 125 -11.52 -0.10 0.20
N LYS A 126 -11.52 0.04 1.53
CA LYS A 126 -11.33 1.33 2.21
C LYS A 126 -10.03 2.02 1.80
N ARG A 127 -8.89 1.32 1.81
CA ARG A 127 -7.60 1.92 1.39
C ARG A 127 -7.59 2.39 -0.06
N ILE A 128 -8.19 1.60 -0.96
CA ILE A 128 -8.28 1.98 -2.38
C ILE A 128 -9.20 3.19 -2.56
N PHE A 129 -10.35 3.18 -1.89
CA PHE A 129 -11.28 4.30 -1.90
C PHE A 129 -10.60 5.58 -1.43
N ILE A 130 -9.88 5.55 -0.30
CA ILE A 130 -9.18 6.73 0.22
C ILE A 130 -8.16 7.26 -0.78
N ASN A 131 -7.37 6.39 -1.42
CA ASN A 131 -6.39 6.85 -2.41
C ASN A 131 -7.06 7.49 -3.62
N ASN A 132 -8.10 6.88 -4.18
CA ASN A 132 -8.82 7.44 -5.31
C ASN A 132 -9.55 8.74 -4.92
N PHE A 133 -10.17 8.79 -3.74
CA PHE A 133 -10.81 9.99 -3.21
C PHE A 133 -9.83 11.16 -3.09
N LEU A 134 -8.60 10.92 -2.63
CA LEU A 134 -7.58 11.97 -2.56
C LEU A 134 -7.11 12.43 -3.95
N VAL A 135 -7.12 11.54 -4.95
CA VAL A 135 -6.90 11.93 -6.35
C VAL A 135 -8.03 12.84 -6.82
N ASP A 136 -9.29 12.45 -6.58
CA ASP A 136 -10.47 13.23 -6.96
C ASP A 136 -10.45 14.62 -6.31
N VAL A 137 -10.18 14.71 -5.01
CA VAL A 137 -10.07 16.01 -4.31
C VAL A 137 -8.93 16.87 -4.88
N ALA A 138 -7.79 16.26 -5.22
CA ALA A 138 -6.69 17.00 -5.83
C ALA A 138 -7.01 17.46 -7.25
N LEU A 139 -7.79 16.68 -8.03
CA LEU A 139 -8.29 17.11 -9.34
C LEU A 139 -9.17 18.36 -9.22
N GLU A 140 -10.09 18.40 -8.26
CA GLU A 140 -10.94 19.57 -8.00
C GLU A 140 -10.14 20.81 -7.59
N LEU A 141 -8.98 20.61 -6.96
CA LEU A 141 -8.03 21.68 -6.61
C LEU A 141 -7.06 22.03 -7.75
N GLY A 142 -7.33 21.54 -8.96
CA GLY A 142 -6.65 21.89 -10.20
C GLY A 142 -5.34 21.16 -10.45
N PHE A 143 -5.07 20.05 -9.77
CA PHE A 143 -4.03 19.12 -10.22
C PHE A 143 -4.54 18.28 -11.38
N VAL A 144 -3.63 17.77 -12.21
CA VAL A 144 -3.93 16.82 -13.28
C VAL A 144 -3.01 15.62 -13.15
N PHE A 145 -3.54 14.42 -13.36
CA PHE A 145 -2.81 13.17 -13.17
C PHE A 145 -2.74 12.37 -14.47
N ASP A 146 -1.54 11.87 -14.78
CA ASP A 146 -1.38 10.73 -15.68
C ASP A 146 -1.30 9.47 -14.83
N SER A 147 -2.29 8.60 -14.95
CA SER A 147 -2.52 7.48 -14.05
C SER A 147 -2.71 6.17 -14.79
N LYS A 148 -2.41 5.06 -14.10
CA LYS A 148 -2.76 3.70 -14.56
C LYS A 148 -3.61 3.00 -13.52
N TYR A 149 -4.74 2.46 -13.94
CA TYR A 149 -5.56 1.64 -13.06
C TYR A 149 -4.93 0.27 -12.80
N SER A 150 -5.06 -0.19 -11.56
CA SER A 150 -4.74 -1.57 -11.21
C SER A 150 -5.58 -2.57 -12.01
N ARG A 151 -5.11 -3.82 -12.13
CA ARG A 151 -5.88 -4.88 -12.79
C ARG A 151 -7.26 -5.00 -12.16
N LYS A 152 -8.29 -5.07 -13.01
CA LYS A 152 -9.67 -5.28 -12.58
C LYS A 152 -9.78 -6.58 -11.78
N SER A 153 -10.40 -6.49 -10.61
CA SER A 153 -10.69 -7.63 -9.73
C SER A 153 -12.20 -7.72 -9.58
N ARG A 154 -12.75 -8.94 -9.52
CA ARG A 154 -14.18 -9.14 -9.23
C ARG A 154 -14.57 -8.66 -7.83
N GLN A 155 -13.63 -8.64 -6.90
CA GLN A 155 -13.91 -8.43 -5.47
C GLN A 155 -13.51 -7.04 -4.95
N THR A 156 -12.72 -6.27 -5.70
CA THR A 156 -12.18 -5.00 -5.23
C THR A 156 -12.17 -3.94 -6.31
N LEU A 157 -12.29 -2.69 -5.88
CA LEU A 157 -12.09 -1.51 -6.72
C LEU A 157 -10.72 -1.53 -7.40
N GLN A 158 -10.62 -0.83 -8.53
CA GLN A 158 -9.34 -0.54 -9.15
C GLN A 158 -8.71 0.67 -8.45
N LEU A 159 -7.51 0.48 -7.94
CA LEU A 159 -6.67 1.59 -7.48
C LEU A 159 -6.17 2.37 -8.69
N GLU A 160 -6.34 3.69 -8.65
CA GLU A 160 -5.68 4.61 -9.55
C GLU A 160 -4.23 4.81 -9.12
N ARG A 161 -3.27 4.44 -9.97
CA ARG A 161 -1.84 4.63 -9.70
C ARG A 161 -1.30 5.80 -10.49
N VAL A 162 -1.09 6.90 -9.79
CA VAL A 162 -0.51 8.11 -10.35
C VAL A 162 0.91 7.83 -10.84
N GLN A 163 1.20 8.17 -12.09
CA GLN A 163 2.53 8.07 -12.70
C GLN A 163 3.19 9.44 -12.81
N ARG A 164 2.40 10.49 -13.11
CA ARG A 164 2.88 11.87 -13.18
C ARG A 164 1.81 12.82 -12.64
N ILE A 165 2.25 13.92 -12.04
CA ILE A 165 1.42 14.96 -11.46
C ILE A 165 1.73 16.28 -12.17
N PHE A 166 0.70 16.98 -12.58
CA PHE A 166 0.80 18.28 -13.23
C PHE A 166 -0.03 19.32 -12.48
N LYS A 167 0.39 20.58 -12.58
CA LYS A 167 -0.34 21.74 -12.07
C LYS A 167 -0.15 22.88 -13.07
N ASP A 168 -1.25 23.52 -13.46
CA ASP A 168 -1.25 24.64 -14.41
C ASP A 168 -0.48 24.34 -15.71
N GLY A 169 -0.62 23.10 -16.21
CA GLY A 169 0.04 22.60 -17.43
C GLY A 169 1.50 22.20 -17.27
N GLN A 170 2.12 22.38 -16.11
CA GLN A 170 3.53 22.04 -15.85
C GLN A 170 3.66 20.72 -15.10
N LEU A 171 4.71 19.95 -15.42
CA LEU A 171 5.05 18.73 -14.69
C LEU A 171 5.58 19.10 -13.30
N VAL A 172 4.89 18.63 -12.26
CA VAL A 172 5.27 18.86 -10.86
C VAL A 172 6.08 17.69 -10.32
N MET A 173 5.66 16.46 -10.61
CA MET A 173 6.38 15.24 -10.20
C MET A 173 6.20 14.15 -11.24
N ASP A 174 7.28 13.43 -11.52
CA ASP A 174 7.21 12.16 -12.20
C ASP A 174 7.14 10.97 -11.22
N ARG A 175 7.24 9.76 -11.75
CA ARG A 175 7.14 8.53 -10.97
C ARG A 175 8.26 8.39 -9.95
N ASP A 176 9.47 8.79 -10.29
CA ASP A 176 10.63 8.64 -9.41
C ASP A 176 10.59 9.70 -8.30
N ASP A 177 10.14 10.92 -8.62
CA ASP A 177 9.80 11.94 -7.63
C ASP A 177 8.75 11.45 -6.65
N ILE A 178 7.62 10.89 -7.13
CA ILE A 178 6.54 10.36 -6.29
C ILE A 178 7.10 9.31 -5.33
N ILE A 179 7.90 8.36 -5.83
CA ILE A 179 8.47 7.30 -4.99
C ILE A 179 9.40 7.88 -3.94
N LYS A 180 10.27 8.83 -4.32
CA LYS A 180 11.27 9.38 -3.43
C LYS A 180 10.66 10.27 -2.37
N ARG A 181 9.92 11.29 -2.78
CA ARG A 181 9.28 12.28 -1.91
C ARG A 181 8.21 11.61 -1.07
N GLY A 182 7.39 10.74 -1.67
CA GLY A 182 6.34 10.00 -0.97
C GLY A 182 6.86 9.07 0.14
N LYS A 183 8.03 8.43 -0.03
CA LYS A 183 8.68 7.69 1.06
C LYS A 183 9.06 8.59 2.23
N ALA A 184 9.66 9.75 1.94
CA ALA A 184 10.10 10.69 2.97
C ALA A 184 8.90 11.28 3.72
N ILE A 185 7.85 11.68 2.98
CA ILE A 185 6.59 12.19 3.53
C ILE A 185 5.90 11.11 4.38
N ASN A 186 5.72 9.90 3.87
CA ASN A 186 5.09 8.81 4.62
C ASN A 186 5.86 8.50 5.91
N LYS A 187 7.20 8.47 5.86
CA LYS A 187 8.04 8.28 7.05
C LYS A 187 7.80 9.37 8.09
N TYR A 188 7.76 10.63 7.66
CA TYR A 188 7.48 11.76 8.54
C TYR A 188 6.09 11.64 9.18
N LEU A 189 5.03 11.50 8.37
CA LEU A 189 3.67 11.37 8.87
C LEU A 189 3.50 10.18 9.82
N PHE A 190 4.12 9.05 9.50
CA PHE A 190 4.08 7.86 10.34
C PHE A 190 4.80 8.07 11.68
N SER A 191 5.90 8.82 11.72
CA SER A 191 6.58 9.15 12.98
C SER A 191 5.69 9.99 13.92
N LEU A 192 4.86 10.88 13.37
CA LEU A 192 3.95 11.71 14.17
C LEU A 192 2.88 10.87 14.86
N VAL A 193 2.21 9.97 14.13
CA VAL A 193 1.18 9.09 14.71
C VAL A 193 1.77 8.01 15.62
N SER A 194 3.01 7.58 15.38
CA SER A 194 3.68 6.60 16.25
C SER A 194 3.96 7.16 17.65
N ASN A 195 4.15 8.47 17.77
CA ASN A 195 4.44 9.12 19.04
C ASN A 195 3.16 9.55 19.78
N ASN A 196 2.06 9.82 19.07
CA ASN A 196 0.88 10.47 19.64
C ASN A 196 -0.44 9.69 19.46
N ASN A 197 -0.40 8.50 18.85
CA ASN A 197 -1.55 7.70 18.37
C ASN A 197 -2.44 8.38 17.32
N SER A 198 -2.56 9.71 17.36
CA SER A 198 -3.26 10.53 16.39
C SER A 198 -2.61 11.91 16.31
N VAL A 199 -2.77 12.59 15.17
CA VAL A 199 -2.24 13.93 14.95
C VAL A 199 -3.11 14.68 13.94
N THR A 200 -3.29 15.98 14.15
CA THR A 200 -3.85 16.89 13.14
C THR A 200 -2.72 17.73 12.56
N ILE A 201 -2.62 17.74 11.23
CA ILE A 201 -1.65 18.51 10.49
C ILE A 201 -2.38 19.74 9.94
N ALA A 202 -1.98 20.91 10.43
CA ALA A 202 -2.51 22.17 9.94
C ALA A 202 -2.07 22.43 8.49
N ARG A 203 -2.91 23.15 7.76
CA ARG A 203 -2.68 23.66 6.41
C ARG A 203 -1.37 24.44 6.36
N ASN A 204 -0.68 24.32 5.23
CA ASN A 204 0.62 24.94 4.99
C ASN A 204 1.69 24.49 6.00
N ASN A 205 1.69 23.21 6.38
CA ASN A 205 2.73 22.67 7.24
C ASN A 205 4.10 22.77 6.55
N GLY A 206 4.97 23.61 7.09
CA GLY A 206 6.27 23.91 6.48
C GLY A 206 7.16 22.68 6.29
N THR A 207 7.08 21.67 7.15
CA THR A 207 7.86 20.42 7.01
C THR A 207 7.36 19.59 5.84
N LEU A 208 6.05 19.44 5.68
CA LEU A 208 5.48 18.76 4.50
C LEU A 208 5.82 19.48 3.21
N GLN A 209 5.70 20.81 3.18
CA GLN A 209 6.04 21.59 1.98
C GLN A 209 7.53 21.45 1.62
N LYS A 210 8.42 21.44 2.61
CA LYS A 210 9.86 21.17 2.37
C LYS A 210 10.09 19.77 1.79
N LEU A 211 9.45 18.74 2.34
CA LEU A 211 9.58 17.36 1.82
C LEU A 211 8.96 17.19 0.44
N LEU A 212 7.94 17.98 0.12
CA LEU A 212 7.27 17.99 -1.17
C LEU A 212 8.11 18.69 -2.23
N LEU A 213 8.76 19.80 -1.88
CA LEU A 213 9.54 20.65 -2.81
C LEU A 213 11.02 20.30 -2.88
N SER A 214 11.57 19.54 -1.92
CA SER A 214 13.01 19.26 -1.87
C SER A 214 13.55 18.64 -3.15
N ASP A 215 14.42 19.36 -3.85
CA ASP A 215 15.30 18.83 -4.89
C ASP A 215 16.36 17.98 -4.22
N VAL A 216 16.00 16.74 -3.90
CA VAL A 216 17.01 15.82 -3.41
C VAL A 216 17.74 15.30 -4.64
N CYS A 217 18.96 15.77 -4.87
CA CYS A 217 19.90 15.16 -5.78
C CYS A 217 20.19 13.72 -5.29
N LEU A 218 20.00 12.69 -6.13
CA LEU A 218 20.60 11.38 -5.85
C LEU A 218 22.01 11.42 -6.42
N THR A 219 23.02 11.71 -5.60
CA THR A 219 24.35 11.19 -5.92
C THR A 219 24.52 9.85 -5.23
N PRO A 220 24.94 8.84 -5.99
CA PRO A 220 26.05 8.03 -5.52
C PRO A 220 27.06 7.83 -6.65
N PHE A 221 28.27 8.35 -6.46
CA PHE A 221 29.50 8.02 -7.19
C PHE A 221 29.45 8.00 -8.74
N GLY A 222 30.11 8.98 -9.35
CA GLY A 222 30.46 8.95 -10.78
C GLY A 222 31.15 10.23 -11.21
N ILE A 223 32.47 10.21 -11.19
CA ILE A 223 33.39 11.24 -11.69
C ILE A 223 32.99 11.67 -13.11
N ASN A 224 33.01 12.98 -13.40
CA ASN A 224 33.81 13.49 -14.52
C ASN A 224 34.12 14.98 -14.42
N LEU A 225 35.42 15.25 -14.59
CA LEU A 225 36.00 16.55 -14.88
C LEU A 225 35.37 17.12 -16.16
N THR A 226 35.21 18.44 -16.26
CA THR A 226 36.06 19.28 -17.13
C THR A 226 35.65 20.76 -17.12
N LYS A 227 36.70 21.58 -16.94
CA LYS A 227 36.89 23.02 -17.21
C LYS A 227 36.12 24.01 -16.35
#